data_AF-A0A1C0B3V3-F1
#
_entry.id   AF-A0A1C0B3V3-F1
#
_cell.length_a   1.000
_cell.length_b   1.000
_cell.length_c   1.000
_cell.angle_alpha   90.00
_cell.angle_beta   90.00
_cell.angle_gamma   90.00
#
_symmetry.space_group_name_H-M   'P 1'
#
loop_
_entity.id
_entity.type
_entity.pdbx_description
1 polymer ?
#
loop_
_entity_poly.entity_id
_entity_poly.type
_entity_poly.pdbx_seq_one_letter_code
_entity_poly.pdbx_strand_id
1 'polypeptide(L)'
;MIIFFLFVKYFIKKERYILYVIFKNLLYITLIPTIINIFALIYKLLPKLYLEQVILFFYNLDIPFLVYYLMIILVVVIFIIFISKIQKKFKEQNEKLKKNKISMIKSYNSDKCNNCGNKVDYTSMNYCPCCKNNLRKNCNNCGKTTITFLYNCQNCGENI
;
A
#
# COMPACT_ATOMS: atom_id res chain seq x y z
N MET A 1 5.57 -4.08 16.96
CA MET A 1 5.22 -3.89 15.54
C MET A 1 3.83 -4.45 15.19
N ILE A 2 3.54 -5.74 15.44
CA ILE A 2 2.25 -6.38 15.09
C ILE A 2 1.06 -5.65 15.72
N ILE A 3 1.17 -5.30 17.01
CA ILE A 3 0.12 -4.57 17.74
C ILE A 3 -0.18 -3.21 17.07
N PHE A 4 0.85 -2.42 16.76
CA PHE A 4 0.69 -1.15 16.04
C PHE A 4 0.05 -1.34 14.66
N PHE A 5 0.45 -2.38 13.91
CA PHE A 5 -0.13 -2.71 12.62
C PHE A 5 -1.63 -3.07 12.74
N LEU A 6 -2.01 -3.86 13.75
CA LEU A 6 -3.40 -4.19 14.04
C LEU A 6 -4.21 -2.94 14.40
N PHE A 7 -3.66 -2.04 15.22
CA PHE A 7 -4.31 -0.78 15.57
C PHE A 7 -4.52 0.12 14.35
N VAL A 8 -3.53 0.27 13.46
CA VAL A 8 -3.70 1.00 12.20
C VAL A 8 -4.87 0.43 11.38
N LYS A 9 -4.94 -0.89 11.25
CA LYS A 9 -6.03 -1.58 10.52
C LYS A 9 -7.39 -1.44 11.24
N TYR A 10 -7.39 -1.38 12.55
CA TYR A 10 -8.60 -1.17 13.33
C TYR A 10 -9.14 0.26 13.17
N PHE A 11 -8.28 1.27 13.30
CA PHE A 11 -8.69 2.68 13.21
C PHE A 11 -9.05 3.11 11.80
N ILE A 12 -8.42 2.54 10.76
CA ILE A 12 -8.85 2.79 9.38
C ILE A 12 -10.26 2.24 9.15
N LYS A 13 -10.60 1.07 9.70
CA LYS A 13 -11.94 0.48 9.59
C LYS A 13 -12.99 1.26 10.38
N LYS A 14 -12.62 1.84 11.53
CA LYS A 14 -13.49 2.69 12.35
C LYS A 14 -13.53 4.16 11.93
N GLU A 15 -12.90 4.51 10.80
CA GLU A 15 -12.87 5.88 10.24
C GLU A 15 -12.34 6.96 11.22
N ARG A 16 -11.53 6.56 12.22
CA ARG A 16 -10.96 7.49 13.21
C ARG A 16 -9.67 8.09 12.68
N TYR A 17 -9.78 9.19 11.93
CA TYR A 17 -8.66 9.81 11.22
C TYR A 17 -7.45 10.16 12.11
N ILE A 18 -7.68 10.84 13.24
CA ILE A 18 -6.60 11.30 14.14
C ILE A 18 -5.79 10.11 14.68
N LEU A 19 -6.48 9.10 15.21
CA LEU A 19 -5.84 7.89 15.74
C LEU A 19 -5.12 7.10 14.64
N TYR A 20 -5.69 7.01 13.45
CA TYR A 20 -5.02 6.39 12.31
C TYR A 20 -3.67 7.06 12.00
N VAL A 21 -3.60 8.39 11.97
CA VAL A 21 -2.37 9.13 11.68
C VAL A 21 -1.31 8.89 12.77
N ILE A 22 -1.70 8.96 14.04
CA ILE A 22 -0.79 8.73 15.17
C ILE A 22 -0.19 7.32 15.12
N PHE A 23 -1.05 6.28 15.04
CA PHE A 23 -0.60 4.89 15.04
C PHE A 23 0.20 4.51 13.79
N LYS A 24 -0.09 5.15 12.66
CA LYS A 24 0.70 5.00 11.43
C LYS A 24 2.13 5.49 11.64
N ASN A 25 2.31 6.67 12.23
CA ASN A 25 3.64 7.22 12.48
C ASN A 25 4.41 6.41 13.53
N LEU A 26 3.75 5.97 14.60
CA LEU A 26 4.35 5.08 15.61
C LEU A 26 4.82 3.75 15.00
N LEU A 27 4.07 3.19 14.04
CA LEU A 27 4.49 2.00 13.31
C LEU A 27 5.81 2.24 12.57
N TYR A 28 5.96 3.36 11.84
CA TYR A 28 7.20 3.67 11.12
C TYR A 28 8.39 3.88 12.05
N ILE A 29 8.21 4.63 13.14
CA ILE A 29 9.26 4.90 14.13
C ILE A 29 9.79 3.58 14.74
N THR A 30 8.93 2.61 14.96
CA THR A 30 9.33 1.29 15.50
C THR A 30 9.87 0.33 14.44
N LEU A 31 9.43 0.47 13.18
CA LEU A 31 9.83 -0.39 12.07
C LEU A 31 11.30 -0.18 11.67
N ILE A 32 11.74 1.07 11.62
CA ILE A 32 13.10 1.42 11.16
C ILE A 32 14.20 0.74 12.01
N PRO A 33 14.25 0.93 13.34
CA PRO A 33 15.31 0.33 14.16
C PRO A 33 15.21 -1.20 14.22
N THR A 34 13.99 -1.76 14.14
CA THR A 34 13.81 -3.22 14.13
C THR A 34 14.37 -3.86 12.87
N ILE A 35 14.17 -3.25 11.69
CA ILE A 35 14.76 -3.73 10.44
C ILE A 35 16.29 -3.69 10.50
N ILE A 36 16.88 -2.60 11.01
CA ILE A 36 18.33 -2.48 11.17
C ILE A 36 18.88 -3.60 12.07
N ASN A 37 18.23 -3.83 13.21
CA ASN A 37 18.64 -4.90 14.14
C ASN A 37 18.48 -6.29 13.54
N ILE A 38 17.45 -6.53 12.72
CA ILE A 38 17.28 -7.80 12.01
C ILE A 38 18.43 -8.02 11.02
N PHE A 39 18.81 -7.01 10.22
CA PHE A 39 19.95 -7.14 9.32
C PHE A 39 21.26 -7.37 10.07
N ALA A 40 21.46 -6.69 11.21
CA ALA A 40 22.62 -6.90 12.06
C ALA A 40 22.66 -8.33 12.64
N LEU A 41 21.51 -8.86 13.07
CA LEU A 41 21.37 -10.24 13.54
C LEU A 41 21.62 -11.25 12.43
N ILE A 42 21.06 -11.05 11.23
CA ILE A 42 21.32 -11.92 10.07
C ILE A 42 22.83 -11.94 9.77
N TYR A 43 23.48 -10.78 9.71
CA TYR A 43 24.91 -10.69 9.46
C TYR A 43 25.74 -11.40 10.54
N LYS A 44 25.35 -11.28 11.81
CA LYS A 44 26.04 -11.93 12.93
C LYS A 44 25.79 -13.44 12.99
N LEU A 45 24.56 -13.87 12.67
CA LEU A 45 24.13 -15.26 12.76
C LEU A 45 24.52 -16.08 11.53
N LEU A 46 24.75 -15.44 10.37
CA LEU A 46 25.22 -16.08 9.14
C LEU A 46 26.74 -16.33 9.29
N PRO A 47 27.18 -17.51 9.75
CA PRO A 47 28.57 -17.71 10.08
C PRO A 47 29.29 -17.96 8.77
N LYS A 48 30.40 -17.24 8.53
CA LYS A 48 31.21 -17.38 7.31
C LYS A 48 31.53 -18.84 6.98
N LEU A 49 31.70 -19.67 8.02
CA LEU A 49 31.97 -21.10 7.96
C LEU A 49 30.88 -21.93 7.25
N TYR A 50 29.59 -21.61 7.43
CA TYR A 50 28.51 -22.37 6.77
C TYR A 50 28.41 -22.03 5.28
N LEU A 51 28.66 -20.77 4.91
CA LEU A 51 28.71 -20.36 3.51
C LEU A 51 29.88 -21.05 2.79
N GLU A 52 31.05 -21.12 3.42
CA GLU A 52 32.20 -21.83 2.86
C GLU A 52 31.93 -23.31 2.62
N GLN A 53 31.31 -24.01 3.58
CA GLN A 53 30.98 -25.44 3.43
C GLN A 53 30.00 -25.71 2.28
N VAL A 54 28.99 -24.85 2.13
CA VAL A 54 28.04 -24.95 1.02
C VAL A 54 28.73 -24.69 -0.32
N ILE A 55 29.62 -23.69 -0.39
CA ILE A 55 30.38 -23.37 -1.61
C ILE A 55 31.32 -24.53 -1.99
N LEU A 56 32.07 -25.08 -1.02
CA LEU A 56 32.98 -26.22 -1.23
C LEU A 56 32.24 -27.48 -1.70
N PHE A 57 31.05 -27.76 -1.15
CA PHE A 57 30.21 -28.87 -1.58
C PHE A 57 29.85 -28.80 -3.07
N PHE A 58 29.52 -27.61 -3.58
CA PHE A 58 29.22 -27.40 -4.99
C PHE A 58 30.45 -27.31 -5.89
N TYR A 59 31.60 -26.89 -5.36
CA TYR A 59 32.87 -26.86 -6.09
C TYR A 59 33.35 -28.29 -6.43
N ASN A 60 33.16 -29.24 -5.50
CA ASN A 60 33.51 -30.65 -5.69
C ASN A 60 32.62 -31.39 -6.72
N LEU A 61 31.50 -30.79 -7.13
CA LEU A 61 30.62 -31.35 -8.16
C LEU A 61 31.04 -30.94 -9.59
N ASP A 62 32.17 -30.24 -9.76
CA ASP A 62 32.73 -29.76 -11.05
C ASP A 62 31.79 -28.90 -11.92
N ILE A 63 30.65 -28.45 -11.37
CA ILE A 63 29.69 -27.58 -12.05
C ILE A 63 29.31 -26.37 -11.17
N PRO A 64 30.30 -25.59 -10.66
CA PRO A 64 30.03 -24.44 -9.80
C PRO A 64 29.19 -23.37 -10.50
N PHE A 65 29.29 -23.26 -11.83
CA PHE A 65 28.55 -22.30 -12.63
C PHE A 65 27.04 -22.58 -12.60
N LEU A 66 26.60 -23.82 -12.85
CA LEU A 66 25.18 -24.18 -12.93
C LEU A 66 24.43 -23.90 -11.62
N VAL A 67 25.08 -24.15 -10.49
CA VAL A 67 24.52 -23.89 -9.15
C VAL A 67 24.28 -22.40 -8.93
N TYR A 68 25.21 -21.56 -9.37
CA TYR A 68 25.09 -20.10 -9.23
C TYR A 68 23.88 -19.57 -10.01
N TYR A 69 23.70 -20.02 -11.26
CA TYR A 69 22.52 -19.65 -12.06
C TYR A 69 21.23 -20.22 -11.49
N LEU A 70 21.22 -21.46 -10.99
CA LEU A 70 20.06 -22.03 -10.32
C LEU A 70 19.66 -21.24 -9.07
N MET A 71 20.63 -20.81 -8.26
CA MET A 71 20.37 -19.97 -7.08
C MET A 71 19.82 -18.59 -7.47
N ILE A 72 20.37 -17.96 -8.51
CA ILE A 72 19.84 -16.69 -9.02
C ILE A 72 18.39 -16.86 -9.49
N ILE A 73 18.10 -17.89 -10.30
CA ILE A 73 16.75 -18.17 -10.80
C ILE A 73 15.80 -18.43 -9.64
N LEU A 74 16.20 -19.24 -8.66
CA LEU A 74 15.39 -19.57 -7.50
C LEU A 74 15.05 -18.32 -6.67
N VAL A 75 16.04 -17.45 -6.43
CA VAL A 75 15.82 -16.17 -5.74
C VAL A 75 14.87 -15.27 -6.53
N VAL A 76 15.07 -15.12 -7.83
CA VAL A 76 14.20 -14.32 -8.71
C VAL A 76 12.76 -14.85 -8.69
N VAL A 77 12.55 -16.16 -8.82
CA VAL A 77 11.22 -16.78 -8.79
C VAL A 77 10.55 -16.55 -7.43
N ILE A 78 11.26 -16.71 -6.32
CA ILE A 78 10.75 -16.43 -4.98
C ILE A 78 10.28 -14.97 -4.87
N PHE A 79 11.10 -14.02 -5.33
CA PHE A 79 10.74 -12.61 -5.29
C PHE A 79 9.52 -12.30 -6.17
N ILE A 80 9.42 -12.88 -7.38
CA ILE A 80 8.26 -12.71 -8.26
C ILE A 80 6.99 -13.22 -7.57
N ILE A 81 7.02 -14.42 -6.98
CA ILE A 81 5.88 -15.01 -6.27
C ILE A 81 5.49 -14.14 -5.07
N PHE A 82 6.47 -13.70 -4.29
CA PHE A 82 6.27 -12.89 -3.09
C PHE A 82 5.64 -11.53 -3.43
N ILE A 83 6.21 -10.82 -4.40
CA ILE A 83 5.71 -9.53 -4.89
C ILE A 83 4.29 -9.69 -5.44
N SER A 84 4.04 -10.72 -6.27
CA SER A 84 2.73 -10.96 -6.87
C SER A 84 1.64 -11.22 -5.82
N LYS A 85 1.93 -12.06 -4.81
CA LYS A 85 1.01 -12.34 -3.70
C LYS A 85 0.71 -11.08 -2.88
N ILE A 86 1.74 -10.28 -2.59
CA ILE A 86 1.59 -9.02 -1.86
C ILE A 86 0.72 -8.05 -2.65
N GLN A 87 1.03 -7.81 -3.92
CA GLN A 87 0.28 -6.89 -4.77
C GLN A 87 -1.20 -7.28 -4.88
N LYS A 88 -1.49 -8.57 -5.09
CA LYS A 88 -2.87 -9.09 -5.14
C LYS A 88 -3.62 -8.80 -3.84
N LYS A 89 -3.03 -9.11 -2.70
CA LYS A 89 -3.62 -8.88 -1.37
C LYS A 89 -3.85 -7.38 -1.08
N PHE A 90 -2.91 -6.52 -1.48
CA PHE A 90 -3.07 -5.07 -1.34
C PHE A 90 -4.19 -4.54 -2.24
N LYS A 91 -4.29 -5.01 -3.48
CA LYS A 91 -5.38 -4.62 -4.40
C LYS A 91 -6.75 -4.97 -3.82
N GLU A 92 -6.93 -6.19 -3.34
CA GLU A 92 -8.18 -6.64 -2.72
C GLU A 92 -8.57 -5.83 -1.49
N GLN A 93 -7.60 -5.46 -0.65
CA GLN A 93 -7.87 -4.62 0.53
C GLN A 93 -8.20 -3.18 0.15
N ASN A 94 -7.50 -2.61 -0.84
CA ASN A 94 -7.77 -1.27 -1.33
C ASN A 94 -9.16 -1.18 -1.93
N GLU A 95 -9.60 -2.16 -2.73
CA GLU A 95 -10.98 -2.24 -3.25
C GLU A 95 -12.02 -2.14 -2.11
N LYS A 96 -11.83 -2.88 -1.01
CA LYS A 96 -12.72 -2.83 0.17
C LYS A 96 -12.72 -1.47 0.86
N LEU A 97 -11.62 -0.72 0.76
CA LEU A 97 -11.43 0.56 1.42
C LEU A 97 -11.72 1.77 0.51
N LYS A 98 -12.00 1.60 -0.79
CA LYS A 98 -12.33 2.71 -1.71
C LYS A 98 -13.52 3.56 -1.26
N LYS A 99 -14.47 2.92 -0.55
CA LYS A 99 -15.68 3.59 -0.04
C LYS A 99 -15.50 4.26 1.32
N ASN A 100 -14.34 4.12 1.94
CA ASN A 100 -14.05 4.67 3.26
C ASN A 100 -13.80 6.18 3.15
N LYS A 101 -14.30 6.96 4.11
CA LYS A 101 -14.14 8.42 4.13
C LYS A 101 -12.68 8.86 4.09
N ILE A 102 -11.81 8.15 4.82
CA ILE A 102 -10.37 8.49 4.87
C ILE A 102 -9.73 8.35 3.47
N SER A 103 -10.12 7.33 2.70
CA SER A 103 -9.55 7.12 1.35
C SER A 103 -10.13 8.10 0.33
N MET A 104 -11.41 8.46 0.45
CA MET A 104 -12.06 9.47 -0.38
C MET A 104 -11.45 10.85 -0.18
N ILE A 105 -11.29 11.32 1.06
CA ILE A 105 -10.64 12.61 1.37
C ILE A 105 -9.20 12.62 0.87
N LYS A 106 -8.45 11.53 1.05
CA LYS A 106 -7.09 11.44 0.52
C LYS A 106 -7.05 11.52 -1.01
N SER A 107 -8.02 10.89 -1.69
CA SER A 107 -8.13 10.92 -3.15
C SER A 107 -8.45 12.32 -3.66
N TYR A 108 -9.35 13.03 -2.96
CA TYR A 108 -9.63 14.45 -3.20
C TYR A 108 -8.39 15.32 -3.07
N ASN A 109 -7.70 15.27 -1.92
CA ASN A 109 -6.52 16.09 -1.64
C ASN A 109 -5.30 15.79 -2.54
N SER A 110 -5.35 14.71 -3.32
CA SER A 110 -4.27 14.33 -4.23
C SER A 110 -4.68 14.32 -5.70
N ASP A 111 -5.85 14.89 -6.03
CA ASP A 111 -6.39 14.97 -7.39
C ASP A 111 -6.41 13.60 -8.09
N LYS A 112 -6.82 12.57 -7.36
CA LYS A 112 -6.91 11.19 -7.86
C LYS A 112 -8.33 10.69 -7.80
N CYS A 113 -8.75 9.92 -8.81
CA CYS A 113 -10.03 9.27 -8.82
C CYS A 113 -10.11 8.25 -7.66
N ASN A 114 -11.14 8.36 -6.82
CA ASN A 114 -11.37 7.41 -5.72
C ASN A 114 -11.60 5.96 -6.18
N ASN A 115 -11.97 5.75 -7.44
CA ASN A 115 -12.17 4.41 -8.00
C ASN A 115 -10.92 3.83 -8.67
N CYS A 116 -10.30 4.51 -9.63
CA CYS A 116 -9.16 3.95 -10.38
C CYS A 116 -7.78 4.49 -9.98
N GLY A 117 -7.74 5.57 -9.19
CA GLY A 117 -6.48 6.22 -8.79
C GLY A 117 -5.81 7.07 -9.87
N ASN A 118 -6.39 7.18 -11.06
CA ASN A 118 -5.89 8.06 -12.12
C ASN A 118 -5.98 9.53 -11.69
N LYS A 119 -5.08 10.38 -12.18
CA LYS A 119 -5.15 11.82 -11.93
C LYS A 119 -6.43 12.40 -12.56
N VAL A 120 -7.18 13.17 -11.80
CA VAL A 120 -8.42 13.83 -12.21
C VAL A 120 -8.51 15.20 -11.60
N ASP A 121 -9.21 16.11 -12.26
CA ASP A 121 -9.51 17.43 -11.69
C ASP A 121 -10.98 17.45 -11.24
N TYR A 122 -11.20 17.54 -9.92
CA TYR A 122 -12.53 17.56 -9.32
C TYR A 122 -13.31 18.85 -9.59
N THR A 123 -12.66 19.91 -10.05
CA THR A 123 -13.29 21.21 -10.33
C THR A 123 -13.80 21.31 -11.76
N SER A 124 -13.05 20.78 -12.73
CA SER A 124 -13.41 20.83 -14.15
C SER A 124 -14.10 19.56 -14.65
N MET A 125 -13.78 18.38 -14.11
CA MET A 125 -14.28 17.10 -14.64
C MET A 125 -15.51 16.59 -13.89
N ASN A 126 -16.55 16.21 -14.63
CA ASN A 126 -17.72 15.52 -14.06
C ASN A 126 -17.49 14.01 -13.91
N TYR A 127 -16.72 13.40 -14.83
CA TYR A 127 -16.43 11.96 -14.83
C TYR A 127 -14.93 11.70 -14.96
N CYS A 128 -14.47 10.57 -14.43
CA CYS A 128 -13.11 10.11 -14.64
C CYS A 128 -12.96 9.57 -16.08
N PRO A 129 -11.99 10.06 -16.88
CA PRO A 129 -11.80 9.61 -18.26
C PRO A 129 -11.31 8.15 -18.35
N CYS A 130 -10.67 7.63 -17.30
CA CYS A 130 -10.12 6.27 -17.29
C CYS A 130 -11.16 5.20 -16.93
N CYS A 131 -12.07 5.49 -15.98
CA CYS A 131 -12.99 4.47 -15.44
C CYS A 131 -14.47 4.89 -15.42
N LYS A 132 -14.83 6.02 -16.02
CA LYS A 132 -16.21 6.56 -16.08
C LYS A 132 -16.85 6.82 -14.72
N ASN A 133 -16.06 6.85 -13.64
CA ASN A 133 -16.57 7.12 -12.30
C ASN A 133 -17.06 8.56 -12.18
N ASN A 134 -18.23 8.75 -11.55
CA ASN A 134 -18.82 10.08 -11.42
C ASN A 134 -18.15 10.88 -10.28
N LEU A 135 -17.47 11.95 -10.64
CA LEU A 135 -16.72 12.82 -9.72
C LEU A 135 -17.61 13.92 -9.14
N ARG A 136 -18.59 14.41 -9.91
CA ARG A 136 -19.49 15.50 -9.53
C ARG A 136 -20.96 15.12 -9.72
N LYS A 137 -21.82 15.59 -8.83
CA LYS A 137 -23.28 15.44 -8.90
C LYS A 137 -23.95 16.80 -8.67
N ASN A 138 -25.20 16.94 -9.08
CA ASN A 138 -25.98 18.13 -8.75
C ASN A 138 -26.43 18.05 -7.29
N CYS A 139 -26.37 19.18 -6.58
CA CYS A 139 -26.93 19.29 -5.24
C CYS A 139 -28.45 19.38 -5.33
N ASN A 140 -29.17 18.59 -4.54
CA ASN A 140 -30.63 18.56 -4.56
C ASN A 140 -31.27 19.88 -4.10
N ASN A 141 -30.59 20.65 -3.25
CA ASN A 141 -31.15 21.90 -2.73
C ASN A 141 -30.83 23.13 -3.60
N CYS A 142 -29.56 23.33 -3.96
CA CYS A 142 -29.16 24.51 -4.73
C CYS A 142 -29.04 24.29 -6.25
N GLY A 143 -29.22 23.04 -6.73
CA GLY A 143 -29.11 22.68 -8.15
C GLY A 143 -27.70 22.74 -8.74
N LYS A 144 -26.73 23.35 -8.06
CA LYS A 144 -25.35 23.50 -8.53
C LYS A 144 -24.56 22.20 -8.40
N THR A 145 -23.58 22.00 -9.27
CA THR A 145 -22.65 20.86 -9.24
C THR A 145 -21.76 20.89 -8.00
N THR A 146 -21.61 19.75 -7.35
CA THR A 146 -20.74 19.52 -6.19
C THR A 146 -20.10 18.13 -6.25
N ILE A 147 -19.14 17.85 -5.37
CA ILE A 147 -18.37 16.59 -5.42
C ILE A 147 -19.17 15.45 -4.81
N THR A 148 -19.23 14.32 -5.52
CA THR A 148 -20.13 13.20 -5.22
C THR A 148 -20.01 12.63 -3.81
N PHE A 149 -18.81 12.59 -3.25
CA PHE A 149 -18.52 11.91 -1.98
C PHE A 149 -18.30 12.86 -0.79
N LEU A 150 -18.41 14.18 -0.99
CA LEU A 150 -18.40 15.11 0.13
C LEU A 150 -19.74 15.05 0.88
N TYR A 151 -19.71 15.39 2.16
CA TYR A 151 -20.93 15.44 2.98
C TYR A 151 -21.80 16.65 2.69
N ASN A 152 -21.14 17.80 2.50
CA ASN A 152 -21.79 19.09 2.38
C ASN A 152 -21.50 19.68 1.00
N CYS A 153 -22.48 20.38 0.46
CA CYS A 153 -22.36 21.09 -0.80
C CYS A 153 -21.35 22.21 -0.65
N GLN A 154 -20.37 22.26 -1.55
CA GLN A 154 -19.38 23.34 -1.61
C GLN A 154 -20.01 24.72 -1.91
N ASN A 155 -21.23 24.76 -2.43
CA ASN A 155 -21.90 26.00 -2.83
C ASN A 155 -22.92 26.53 -1.82
N CYS A 156 -23.66 25.65 -1.14
CA CYS A 156 -24.72 26.05 -0.20
C CYS A 156 -24.55 25.49 1.23
N GLY A 157 -23.56 24.64 1.48
CA GLY A 157 -23.30 24.06 2.80
C GLY A 157 -24.27 22.94 3.23
N GLU A 158 -25.37 22.72 2.52
CA GLU A 158 -26.32 21.66 2.84
C GLU A 158 -25.82 20.26 2.49
N ASN A 159 -26.42 19.25 3.13
CA ASN A 159 -26.07 17.86 2.90
C ASN A 159 -26.44 17.40 1.48
N ILE A 160 -25.56 16.61 0.85
CA ILE A 160 -25.69 16.19 -0.57
C ILE A 160 -26.18 14.76 -0.74
#